data_AF-A0A7D9H7T6-F1
#
_entry.id   AF-A0A7D9H7T6-F1
#
_cell.length_a   1.000
_cell.length_b   1.000
_cell.length_c   1.000
_cell.angle_alpha   90.00
_cell.angle_beta   90.00
_cell.angle_gamma   90.00
#
_symmetry.space_group_name_H-M   'P 1'
#
loop_
_entity.id
_entity.type
_entity.pdbx_description
1 polymer ?
#
loop_
_entity_poly.entity_id
_entity_poly.type
_entity_poly.pdbx_seq_one_letter_code
_entity_poly.pdbx_strand_id
1 'polypeptide(L)'
;VMAYVFGFFFGKTPLIKLSPKKTWEGFIGGGISTVIFGVLMSYFMCQYPYFVCPIEYSESLERMSMDCEPSVMFRPAEYTPPETIRKVFMFLHLCPIITIPPFVLHSLALSIFSSVIGPFGGFFASGFKRAFKIKDFGDIIPGHGGIMDRFDCQFLMATFVNVYITSFIRTDSPQKLLSQALYLKPEQQLQLFHMLKESLENRNIL
;
A
#
# COMPACT_ATOMS: atom_id res chain seq x y z
N VAL A 1 7.12 -3.14 16.05
CA VAL A 1 6.96 -2.82 17.49
C VAL A 1 5.81 -3.59 18.12
N MET A 2 4.57 -3.45 17.65
CA MET A 2 3.42 -4.12 18.28
C MET A 2 3.55 -5.65 18.37
N ALA A 3 4.11 -6.30 17.34
CA ALA A 3 4.40 -7.73 17.42
C ALA A 3 5.32 -8.13 18.59
N TYR A 4 6.26 -7.26 18.96
CA TYR A 4 7.10 -7.45 20.14
C TYR A 4 6.32 -7.23 21.44
N VAL A 5 5.49 -6.19 21.52
CA VAL A 5 4.67 -5.91 22.71
C VAL A 5 3.72 -7.07 23.00
N PHE A 6 2.94 -7.51 22.01
CA PHE A 6 2.04 -8.66 22.16
C PHE A 6 2.80 -9.96 22.41
N GLY A 7 3.96 -10.15 21.76
CA GLY A 7 4.82 -11.30 22.00
C GLY A 7 5.43 -11.33 23.41
N PHE A 8 5.75 -10.16 23.99
CA PHE A 8 6.28 -10.07 25.35
C PHE A 8 5.23 -10.35 26.42
N PHE A 9 4.03 -9.78 26.28
CA PHE A 9 2.97 -9.95 27.27
C PHE A 9 2.21 -11.28 27.16
N PHE A 10 1.98 -11.76 25.93
CA PHE A 10 1.09 -12.90 25.67
C PHE A 10 1.77 -14.07 24.95
N GLY A 11 3.04 -13.94 24.58
CA GLY A 11 3.75 -14.94 23.80
C GLY A 11 3.99 -16.23 24.57
N LYS A 12 3.43 -17.34 24.08
CA LYS A 12 3.64 -18.68 24.64
C LYS A 12 4.06 -19.68 23.58
N THR A 13 3.55 -19.52 22.36
CA THR A 13 3.76 -20.49 21.28
C THR A 13 4.76 -19.96 20.25
N PRO A 14 5.94 -20.60 20.09
CA PRO A 14 6.93 -20.17 19.10
C PRO A 14 6.40 -20.42 17.68
N LEU A 15 6.60 -19.43 16.81
CA LEU A 15 6.15 -19.46 15.42
C LEU A 15 7.03 -20.34 14.53
N ILE A 16 8.35 -20.34 14.78
CA ILE A 16 9.32 -21.17 14.05
C ILE A 16 10.43 -21.64 14.98
N LYS A 17 10.85 -22.90 14.87
CA LYS A 17 11.94 -23.48 15.70
C LYS A 17 13.26 -22.72 15.54
N LEU A 18 13.52 -22.17 14.35
CA LEU A 18 14.72 -21.41 14.05
C LEU A 18 14.79 -20.07 14.80
N SER A 19 13.65 -19.53 15.23
CA SER A 19 13.53 -18.23 15.89
C SER A 19 12.57 -18.33 17.07
N PRO A 20 13.02 -18.92 18.20
CA PRO A 20 12.15 -19.25 19.33
C PRO A 20 11.55 -18.01 20.02
N LYS A 21 12.13 -16.83 19.80
CA LYS A 21 11.63 -15.55 20.35
C LYS A 21 10.44 -14.97 19.59
N LYS A 22 10.15 -15.45 18.37
CA LYS A 22 9.01 -14.98 17.58
C LYS A 22 7.83 -15.91 17.86
N THR A 23 6.71 -15.36 18.31
CA THR A 23 5.55 -16.12 18.77
C THR A 23 4.32 -15.89 17.87
N TRP A 24 3.39 -16.85 17.87
CA TRP A 24 2.12 -16.71 17.13
C TRP A 24 1.26 -15.58 17.69
N GLU A 25 1.23 -15.41 19.01
CA GLU A 25 0.44 -14.36 19.66
C GLU A 25 0.98 -12.97 19.31
N GLY A 26 2.31 -12.83 19.24
CA GLY A 26 2.97 -11.62 18.75
C GLY A 26 2.66 -11.34 17.27
N PHE A 27 2.66 -12.37 16.43
CA PHE A 27 2.32 -12.23 15.00
C PHE A 27 0.87 -11.75 14.80
N ILE A 28 -0.09 -12.39 15.47
CA ILE A 28 -1.51 -12.04 15.36
C ILE A 28 -1.78 -10.64 15.94
N GLY A 29 -1.31 -10.36 17.15
CA GLY A 29 -1.49 -9.05 17.78
C GLY A 29 -0.81 -7.92 17.02
N GLY A 30 0.38 -8.19 16.46
CA GLY A 30 1.06 -7.30 15.54
C GLY A 30 0.23 -7.04 14.28
N GLY A 31 -0.34 -8.08 13.67
CA GLY A 31 -1.14 -7.94 12.45
C GLY A 31 -2.43 -7.14 12.64
N ILE A 32 -3.19 -7.44 13.70
CA ILE A 32 -4.40 -6.66 14.06
C ILE A 32 -4.03 -5.18 14.27
N SER A 33 -2.95 -4.92 15.01
CA SER A 33 -2.49 -3.55 15.27
C SER A 33 -2.09 -2.82 13.99
N THR A 34 -1.40 -3.50 13.07
CA THR A 34 -0.99 -2.92 11.77
C THR A 34 -2.20 -2.54 10.93
N VAL A 35 -3.23 -3.39 10.86
CA VAL A 35 -4.45 -3.11 10.10
C VAL A 35 -5.21 -1.92 10.69
N ILE A 36 -5.44 -1.93 12.00
CA ILE A 36 -6.15 -0.83 12.68
C ILE A 36 -5.38 0.48 12.49
N PHE A 37 -4.07 0.47 12.75
CA PHE A 37 -3.24 1.66 12.61
C PHE A 37 -3.18 2.16 11.16
N GLY A 38 -3.04 1.27 10.18
CA GLY A 38 -2.98 1.63 8.76
C GLY A 38 -4.27 2.28 8.25
N VAL A 39 -5.42 1.74 8.65
CA VAL A 39 -6.73 2.31 8.30
C VAL A 39 -6.94 3.67 8.97
N LEU A 40 -6.70 3.78 10.29
CA LEU A 40 -6.87 5.04 11.01
C LEU A 40 -5.92 6.14 10.51
N MET A 41 -4.64 5.79 10.34
CA MET A 41 -3.62 6.74 9.88
C MET A 41 -3.90 7.20 8.45
N SER A 42 -4.27 6.29 7.54
CA SER A 42 -4.61 6.68 6.17
C SER A 42 -5.83 7.59 6.11
N TYR A 43 -6.88 7.29 6.88
CA TYR A 43 -8.06 8.15 6.98
C TYR A 43 -7.71 9.54 7.51
N PHE A 44 -6.88 9.62 8.57
CA PHE A 44 -6.41 10.88 9.13
C PHE A 44 -5.57 11.69 8.14
N MET A 45 -4.61 11.05 7.45
CA MET A 45 -3.75 11.73 6.48
C MET A 45 -4.53 12.27 5.28
N CYS A 46 -5.58 11.59 4.83
CA CYS A 46 -6.43 12.07 3.73
C CYS A 46 -7.14 13.39 4.02
N GLN A 47 -7.28 13.79 5.30
CA GLN A 47 -7.91 15.06 5.68
C GLN A 47 -6.99 16.27 5.48
N TYR A 48 -5.68 16.06 5.34
CA TYR A 48 -4.72 17.15 5.22
C TYR A 48 -4.25 17.30 3.77
N PRO A 49 -4.51 18.46 3.12
CA PRO A 49 -4.07 18.72 1.74
C PRO A 49 -2.57 18.51 1.53
N TYR A 50 -1.76 18.74 2.57
CA TYR A 50 -0.31 18.52 2.55
C TYR A 50 0.12 17.11 2.12
N PHE A 51 -0.67 16.06 2.44
CA PHE A 51 -0.34 14.68 2.09
C PHE A 51 -0.98 14.21 0.77
N VAL A 52 -1.88 15.01 0.21
CA VAL A 52 -2.74 14.62 -0.92
C VAL A 52 -2.40 15.42 -2.17
N CYS A 53 -2.10 16.70 -2.01
CA CYS A 53 -1.82 17.63 -3.10
C CYS A 53 -0.31 17.73 -3.37
N PRO A 54 0.11 17.67 -4.64
CA PRO A 54 1.48 18.00 -5.01
C PRO A 54 1.74 19.50 -4.77
N ILE A 55 2.99 19.83 -4.46
CA ILE A 55 3.42 21.22 -4.33
C ILE A 55 3.71 21.75 -5.74
N GLU A 56 2.94 22.74 -6.19
CA GLU A 56 3.09 23.37 -7.51
C GLU A 56 3.34 24.88 -7.36
N TYR A 57 4.10 25.46 -8.28
CA TYR A 57 4.35 26.90 -8.31
C TYR A 57 3.16 27.58 -9.00
N SER A 58 2.45 28.46 -8.29
CA SER A 58 1.35 29.22 -8.87
C SER A 58 1.85 30.56 -9.38
N GLU A 59 1.81 30.76 -10.70
CA GLU A 59 2.16 32.03 -11.35
C GLU A 59 1.32 33.20 -10.82
N SER A 60 0.07 32.94 -10.45
CA SER A 60 -0.87 33.97 -9.96
C SER A 60 -0.52 34.53 -8.57
N LEU A 61 0.15 33.74 -7.74
CA LEU A 61 0.49 34.08 -6.35
C LEU A 61 1.99 34.24 -6.13
N GLU A 62 2.81 34.06 -7.19
CA GLU A 62 4.27 34.04 -7.16
C GLU A 62 4.85 33.23 -5.99
N ARG A 63 4.17 32.13 -5.62
CA ARG A 63 4.53 31.30 -4.47
C ARG A 63 4.22 29.84 -4.75
N MET A 64 4.92 28.97 -4.01
CA MET A 64 4.58 27.56 -3.95
C MET A 64 3.24 27.40 -3.21
N SER A 65 2.24 26.82 -3.89
CA SER A 65 0.92 26.57 -3.33
C SER A 65 0.60 25.08 -3.32
N MET A 66 -0.21 24.66 -2.35
CA MET A 66 -0.75 23.30 -2.22
C MET A 66 -2.25 23.27 -2.51
N ASP A 67 -2.77 24.32 -3.15
CA ASP A 67 -4.17 24.45 -3.50
C ASP A 67 -4.44 23.61 -4.75
N CYS A 68 -4.83 22.35 -4.54
CA CYS A 68 -5.19 21.42 -5.61
C CYS A 68 -6.57 20.81 -5.34
N GLU A 69 -7.23 20.37 -6.40
CA GLU A 69 -8.39 19.49 -6.28
C GLU A 69 -7.87 18.04 -6.07
N PRO A 70 -8.11 17.39 -4.91
CA PRO A 70 -7.61 16.05 -4.65
C PRO A 70 -7.98 15.05 -5.74
N SER A 71 -7.14 14.05 -6.02
CA SER A 71 -7.54 13.00 -6.98
C SER A 71 -8.73 12.18 -6.46
N VAL A 72 -9.44 11.51 -7.37
CA VAL A 72 -10.62 10.68 -7.04
C VAL A 72 -10.33 9.61 -5.98
N MET A 73 -9.07 9.21 -5.81
CA MET A 73 -8.64 8.25 -4.79
C MET A 73 -8.73 8.79 -3.36
N PHE A 74 -8.62 10.11 -3.19
CA PHE A 74 -8.59 10.76 -1.88
C PHE A 74 -9.90 11.49 -1.56
N ARG A 75 -10.83 11.60 -2.52
CA ARG A 75 -12.16 12.17 -2.28
C ARG A 75 -13.06 11.14 -1.59
N PRO A 76 -13.92 11.55 -0.64
CA PRO A 76 -14.87 10.64 -0.04
C PRO A 76 -15.81 10.04 -1.09
N ALA A 77 -15.94 8.71 -1.10
CA ALA A 77 -16.86 7.98 -1.95
C ALA A 77 -17.87 7.23 -1.08
N GLU A 78 -19.09 7.09 -1.59
CA GLU A 78 -20.17 6.38 -0.91
C GLU A 78 -20.13 4.89 -1.29
N TYR A 79 -20.08 4.03 -0.27
CA TYR A 79 -20.07 2.59 -0.44
C TYR A 79 -21.35 1.98 0.15
N THR A 80 -22.01 1.15 -0.66
CA THR A 80 -23.10 0.28 -0.20
C THR A 80 -22.53 -1.06 0.23
N PRO A 81 -22.56 -1.41 1.52
CA PRO A 81 -22.02 -2.66 2.01
C PRO A 81 -22.86 -3.86 1.54
N PRO A 82 -22.25 -5.07 1.44
CA PRO A 82 -22.96 -6.31 1.12
C PRO A 82 -24.16 -6.55 2.06
N GLU A 83 -25.16 -7.30 1.58
CA GLU A 83 -26.42 -7.48 2.29
C GLU A 83 -26.28 -8.03 3.71
N THR A 84 -25.29 -8.90 3.95
CA THR A 84 -24.97 -9.45 5.27
C THR A 84 -24.53 -8.36 6.25
N ILE A 85 -23.64 -7.48 5.83
CA ILE A 85 -23.15 -6.36 6.63
C ILE A 85 -24.27 -5.34 6.84
N ARG A 86 -25.09 -5.08 5.83
CA ARG A 86 -26.25 -4.19 5.95
C ARG A 86 -27.21 -4.64 7.05
N LYS A 87 -27.47 -5.95 7.17
CA LYS A 87 -28.30 -6.52 8.26
C LYS A 87 -27.67 -6.29 9.64
N VAL A 88 -26.36 -6.44 9.76
CA VAL A 88 -25.62 -6.14 11.00
C VAL A 88 -25.67 -4.65 11.34
N PHE A 89 -25.53 -3.76 10.36
CA PHE A 89 -25.62 -2.31 10.56
C PHE A 89 -27.02 -1.89 11.02
N MET A 90 -28.08 -2.45 10.41
CA MET A 90 -29.44 -2.24 10.89
C MET A 90 -29.65 -2.74 12.32
N PHE A 91 -29.11 -3.93 12.65
CA PHE A 91 -29.15 -4.48 14.00
C PHE A 91 -28.43 -3.57 15.01
N LEU A 92 -27.33 -2.92 14.61
CA LEU A 92 -26.57 -1.98 15.44
C LEU A 92 -27.06 -0.52 15.37
N HIS A 93 -28.18 -0.25 14.69
CA HIS A 93 -28.73 1.10 14.45
C HIS A 93 -27.75 2.09 13.82
N LEU A 94 -26.89 1.61 12.92
CA LEU A 94 -25.93 2.42 12.18
C LEU A 94 -26.45 2.72 10.76
N CYS A 95 -26.09 3.90 10.22
CA CYS A 95 -26.38 4.25 8.83
C CYS A 95 -25.75 3.22 7.88
N PRO A 96 -26.51 2.67 6.91
CA PRO A 96 -26.01 1.62 6.03
C PRO A 96 -25.09 2.13 4.91
N ILE A 97 -24.86 3.44 4.81
CA ILE A 97 -23.99 4.06 3.81
C ILE A 97 -22.68 4.45 4.50
N ILE A 98 -21.55 4.00 3.94
CA ILE A 98 -20.22 4.28 4.46
C ILE A 98 -19.54 5.26 3.52
N THR A 99 -19.19 6.44 4.03
CA THR A 99 -18.50 7.48 3.25
C THR A 99 -17.03 7.52 3.65
N ILE A 100 -16.17 6.93 2.81
CA ILE A 100 -14.71 6.89 3.05
C ILE A 100 -13.95 7.15 1.76
N PRO A 101 -12.73 7.70 1.81
CA PRO A 101 -11.88 7.79 0.63
C PRO A 101 -11.47 6.40 0.12
N PRO A 102 -11.49 6.14 -1.20
CA PRO A 102 -11.03 4.87 -1.78
C PRO A 102 -9.63 4.45 -1.35
N PHE A 103 -8.73 5.42 -1.09
CA PHE A 103 -7.39 5.18 -0.59
C PHE A 103 -7.36 4.36 0.72
N VAL A 104 -8.37 4.50 1.59
CA VAL A 104 -8.45 3.75 2.84
C VAL A 104 -8.60 2.24 2.58
N LEU A 105 -9.32 1.85 1.51
CA LEU A 105 -9.46 0.45 1.10
C LEU A 105 -8.14 -0.12 0.58
N HIS A 106 -7.37 0.68 -0.17
CA HIS A 106 -6.02 0.30 -0.59
C HIS A 106 -5.07 0.16 0.62
N SER A 107 -5.15 1.08 1.59
CA SER A 107 -4.37 1.00 2.83
C SER A 107 -4.69 -0.26 3.63
N LEU A 108 -5.96 -0.67 3.67
CA LEU A 108 -6.37 -1.95 4.27
C LEU A 108 -5.68 -3.14 3.59
N ALA A 109 -5.71 -3.20 2.25
CA ALA A 109 -5.05 -4.27 1.50
C ALA A 109 -3.53 -4.30 1.74
N LEU A 110 -2.88 -3.13 1.70
CA LEU A 110 -1.45 -2.99 1.97
C LEU A 110 -1.08 -3.41 3.41
N SER A 111 -1.91 -3.04 4.38
CA SER A 111 -1.70 -3.36 5.80
C SER A 111 -1.86 -4.86 6.08
N ILE A 112 -2.87 -5.50 5.48
CA ILE A 112 -3.05 -6.95 5.54
C ILE A 112 -1.83 -7.65 4.94
N PHE A 113 -1.43 -7.28 3.73
CA PHE A 113 -0.25 -7.88 3.10
C PHE A 113 1.01 -7.68 3.94
N SER A 114 1.24 -6.47 4.45
CA SER A 114 2.40 -6.16 5.28
C SER A 114 2.44 -7.00 6.55
N SER A 115 1.29 -7.19 7.20
CA SER A 115 1.18 -8.01 8.41
C SER A 115 1.48 -9.49 8.17
N VAL A 116 1.07 -10.03 7.02
CA VAL A 116 1.25 -11.44 6.70
C VAL A 116 2.65 -11.68 6.13
N ILE A 117 3.01 -10.96 5.07
CA ILE A 117 4.19 -11.22 4.24
C ILE A 117 5.47 -10.57 4.80
N GLY A 118 5.37 -9.39 5.42
CA GLY A 118 6.51 -8.69 6.00
C GLY A 118 7.34 -9.56 6.97
N PRO A 119 6.72 -10.28 7.91
CA PRO A 119 7.43 -11.20 8.81
C PRO A 119 8.19 -12.33 8.11
N PHE A 120 7.72 -12.81 6.94
CA PHE A 120 8.42 -13.84 6.16
C PHE A 120 9.76 -13.37 5.63
N GLY A 121 9.89 -12.11 5.22
CA GLY A 121 11.20 -11.52 4.85
C GLY A 121 12.21 -11.64 5.99
N GLY A 122 11.78 -11.32 7.21
CA GLY A 122 12.60 -11.47 8.41
C GLY A 122 12.89 -12.93 8.81
N PHE A 123 11.99 -13.88 8.51
CA PHE A 123 12.27 -15.31 8.69
C PHE A 123 13.28 -15.82 7.68
N PHE A 124 13.16 -15.39 6.41
CA PHE A 124 14.09 -15.76 5.35
C PHE A 124 15.51 -15.30 5.66
N ALA A 125 15.67 -14.02 6.04
CA ALA A 125 16.96 -13.49 6.48
C ALA A 125 17.51 -14.24 7.71
N SER A 126 16.65 -14.54 8.69
CA SER A 126 17.05 -15.37 9.85
C SER A 126 17.49 -16.77 9.41
N GLY A 127 16.78 -17.39 8.46
CA GLY A 127 17.11 -18.65 7.78
C GLY A 127 18.51 -18.65 7.22
N PHE A 128 18.77 -17.68 6.34
CA PHE A 128 20.03 -17.50 5.67
C PHE A 128 21.18 -17.35 6.67
N LYS A 129 21.05 -16.49 7.68
CA LYS A 129 22.07 -16.29 8.71
C LYS A 129 22.44 -17.59 9.44
N ARG A 130 21.44 -18.39 9.81
CA ARG A 130 21.69 -19.66 10.52
C ARG A 130 22.34 -20.72 9.63
N ALA A 131 22.07 -20.73 8.33
CA ALA A 131 22.73 -21.63 7.39
C ALA A 131 24.25 -21.39 7.33
N PHE A 132 24.68 -20.13 7.43
CA PHE A 132 26.11 -19.75 7.49
C PHE A 132 26.68 -19.71 8.91
N LYS A 133 25.95 -20.19 9.92
CA LYS A 133 26.33 -20.14 11.34
C LYS A 133 26.64 -18.72 11.86
N ILE A 134 26.07 -17.70 11.23
CA ILE A 134 26.16 -16.30 11.68
C ILE A 134 24.85 -15.89 12.39
N LYS A 135 24.92 -14.83 13.19
CA LYS A 135 23.76 -14.29 13.92
C LYS A 135 23.22 -13.02 13.30
N ASP A 136 24.12 -12.13 12.91
CA ASP A 136 23.87 -10.80 12.39
C ASP A 136 24.73 -10.62 11.12
N PHE A 137 24.24 -9.85 10.14
CA PHE A 137 24.97 -9.67 8.86
C PHE A 137 26.19 -8.75 8.98
N GLY A 138 26.32 -8.05 10.10
CA GLY A 138 27.45 -7.18 10.44
C GLY A 138 27.16 -6.38 11.71
N ASP A 139 28.11 -5.55 12.12
CA ASP A 139 28.05 -4.79 13.39
C ASP A 139 28.21 -3.27 13.16
N ILE A 140 27.63 -2.76 12.07
CA ILE A 140 27.77 -1.35 11.67
C ILE A 140 27.23 -0.40 12.75
N ILE A 141 26.16 -0.80 13.45
CA ILE A 141 25.59 -0.01 14.55
C ILE A 141 25.84 -0.78 15.86
N PRO A 142 26.67 -0.25 16.78
CA PRO A 142 26.97 -0.93 18.03
C PRO A 142 25.68 -1.19 18.83
N GLY A 143 25.50 -2.45 19.24
CA GLY A 143 24.33 -2.93 19.99
C GLY A 143 23.05 -3.16 19.18
N HIS A 144 23.08 -2.92 17.86
CA HIS A 144 21.88 -2.89 17.02
C HIS A 144 21.94 -3.76 15.76
N GLY A 145 23.04 -4.49 15.56
CA GLY A 145 23.25 -5.41 14.45
C GLY A 145 23.56 -4.70 13.12
N GLY A 146 23.36 -5.43 12.02
CA GLY A 146 23.70 -4.97 10.68
C GLY A 146 22.60 -4.11 10.08
N ILE A 147 22.98 -3.26 9.10
CA ILE A 147 22.00 -2.53 8.29
C ILE A 147 21.04 -3.51 7.59
N MET A 148 21.56 -4.60 7.03
CA MET A 148 20.74 -5.61 6.36
C MET A 148 19.68 -6.24 7.29
N ASP A 149 19.99 -6.40 8.57
CA ASP A 149 19.05 -6.94 9.57
C ASP A 149 17.84 -6.01 9.82
N ARG A 150 17.92 -4.75 9.39
CA ARG A 150 16.83 -3.76 9.49
C ARG A 150 16.01 -3.62 8.21
N PHE A 151 16.61 -3.96 7.07
CA PHE A 151 16.00 -3.77 5.75
C PHE A 151 15.51 -5.07 5.09
N ASP A 152 15.74 -6.23 5.70
CA ASP A 152 15.35 -7.56 5.20
C ASP A 152 13.87 -7.67 4.78
N CYS A 153 12.96 -7.13 5.57
CA CYS A 153 11.53 -7.08 5.26
C CYS A 153 11.16 -5.85 4.40
N GLN A 154 11.91 -4.76 4.51
CA GLN A 154 11.60 -3.49 3.82
C GLN A 154 11.78 -3.61 2.31
N PHE A 155 12.79 -4.34 1.83
CA PHE A 155 12.97 -4.57 0.38
C PHE A 155 11.79 -5.33 -0.23
N LEU A 156 11.29 -6.35 0.49
CA LEU A 156 10.14 -7.12 0.06
C LEU A 156 8.87 -6.24 0.05
N MET A 157 8.67 -5.45 1.10
CA MET A 157 7.54 -4.51 1.19
C MET A 157 7.60 -3.44 0.10
N ALA A 158 8.76 -2.84 -0.17
CA ALA A 158 8.92 -1.82 -1.20
C ALA A 158 8.57 -2.37 -2.59
N THR A 159 9.04 -3.58 -2.91
CA THR A 159 8.72 -4.25 -4.18
C THR A 159 7.22 -4.49 -4.30
N PHE A 160 6.59 -5.00 -3.25
CA PHE A 160 5.14 -5.21 -3.25
C PHE A 160 4.35 -3.92 -3.41
N VAL A 161 4.68 -2.87 -2.65
CA VAL A 161 4.01 -1.57 -2.73
C VAL A 161 4.11 -0.99 -4.14
N ASN A 162 5.29 -1.11 -4.78
CA ASN A 162 5.48 -0.65 -6.14
C ASN A 162 4.58 -1.39 -7.15
N VAL A 163 4.56 -2.73 -7.08
CA VAL A 163 3.69 -3.54 -7.94
C VAL A 163 2.22 -3.23 -7.66
N TYR A 164 1.83 -3.14 -6.39
CA TYR A 164 0.45 -2.86 -6.00
C TYR A 164 -0.03 -1.50 -6.52
N ILE A 165 0.76 -0.44 -6.34
CA ILE A 165 0.45 0.89 -6.85
C ILE A 165 0.31 0.85 -8.38
N THR A 166 1.25 0.20 -9.07
CA THR A 166 1.26 0.14 -10.53
C THR A 166 0.09 -0.66 -11.09
N SER A 167 -0.31 -1.74 -10.42
CA SER A 167 -1.38 -2.63 -10.89
C SER A 167 -2.79 -2.20 -10.49
N PHE A 168 -2.97 -1.62 -9.30
CA PHE A 168 -4.30 -1.38 -8.73
C PHE A 168 -4.65 0.09 -8.52
N ILE A 169 -3.67 0.97 -8.31
CA ILE A 169 -3.92 2.40 -8.00
C ILE A 169 -3.71 3.26 -9.23
N ARG A 170 -2.66 2.98 -10.01
CA ARG A 170 -2.27 3.81 -11.16
C ARG A 170 -3.25 3.59 -12.30
N THR A 171 -4.20 4.50 -12.45
CA THR A 171 -5.05 4.58 -13.64
C THR A 171 -4.28 5.20 -14.81
N ASP A 172 -4.46 4.67 -16.01
CA ASP A 172 -3.88 5.26 -17.21
C ASP A 172 -4.65 6.52 -17.61
N SER A 173 -4.06 7.69 -17.37
CA SER A 173 -4.60 8.95 -17.87
C SER A 173 -4.39 9.05 -19.38
N PRO A 174 -5.31 9.68 -20.14
CA PRO A 174 -5.15 9.89 -21.58
C PRO A 174 -3.82 10.56 -21.94
N GLN A 175 -3.33 11.47 -21.10
CA GLN A 175 -2.04 12.14 -21.27
C GLN A 175 -0.86 11.17 -21.16
N LYS A 176 -0.93 10.22 -20.22
CA LYS A 176 0.09 9.19 -20.05
C LYS A 176 0.07 8.21 -21.23
N LEU A 177 -1.12 7.78 -21.68
CA LEU A 177 -1.28 6.94 -22.86
C LEU A 177 -0.74 7.65 -24.13
N LEU A 178 -1.02 8.94 -24.27
CA LEU A 178 -0.48 9.76 -25.35
C LEU A 178 1.05 9.86 -25.27
N SER A 179 1.62 10.09 -24.08
CA SER A 179 3.09 10.13 -23.92
C SER A 179 3.76 8.79 -24.26
N GLN A 180 3.11 7.67 -23.94
CA GLN A 180 3.57 6.34 -24.33
C GLN A 180 3.45 6.12 -25.83
N ALA A 181 2.36 6.57 -26.44
CA ALA A 181 2.19 6.53 -27.89
C ALA A 181 3.28 7.34 -28.60
N LEU A 182 3.61 8.53 -28.10
CA LEU A 182 4.65 9.40 -28.66
C LEU A 182 6.08 8.86 -28.49
N TYR A 183 6.30 7.90 -27.59
CA TYR A 183 7.58 7.20 -27.45
C TYR A 183 7.82 6.13 -28.53
N LEU A 184 6.76 5.68 -29.22
CA LEU A 184 6.86 4.70 -30.31
C LEU A 184 7.53 5.30 -31.56
N LYS A 185 8.02 4.43 -32.45
CA LYS A 185 8.52 4.88 -33.77
C LYS A 185 7.38 5.50 -34.61
N PRO A 186 7.66 6.45 -35.52
CA PRO A 186 6.61 7.11 -36.32
C PRO A 186 5.67 6.15 -37.05
N GLU A 187 6.19 5.03 -37.59
CA GLU A 187 5.39 3.99 -38.25
C GLU A 187 4.39 3.33 -37.30
N GLN A 188 4.82 3.04 -36.06
CA GLN A 188 3.99 2.43 -35.02
C GLN A 188 2.96 3.43 -34.47
N GLN A 189 3.28 4.72 -34.43
CA GLN A 189 2.34 5.77 -34.06
C GLN A 189 1.17 5.85 -35.04
N LEU A 190 1.48 5.85 -36.34
CA LEU A 190 0.47 5.81 -37.42
C LEU A 190 -0.38 4.55 -37.34
N GLN A 191 0.24 3.38 -37.14
CA GLN A 191 -0.48 2.12 -36.99
C GLN A 191 -1.44 2.16 -35.79
N LEU A 192 -0.98 2.64 -34.62
CA LEU A 192 -1.81 2.79 -33.42
C LEU A 192 -2.99 3.76 -33.66
N PHE A 193 -2.74 4.87 -34.35
CA PHE A 193 -3.78 5.84 -34.71
C PHE A 193 -4.85 5.20 -35.62
N HIS A 194 -4.44 4.46 -36.65
CA HIS A 194 -5.39 3.78 -37.55
C HIS A 194 -6.21 2.72 -36.81
N MET A 195 -5.59 1.91 -35.95
CA MET A 195 -6.30 0.92 -35.12
C MET A 195 -7.30 1.57 -34.17
N LEU A 196 -6.94 2.71 -33.55
CA LEU A 196 -7.83 3.44 -32.66
C LEU A 196 -9.01 4.03 -33.45
N LYS A 197 -8.75 4.65 -34.60
CA LYS A 197 -9.77 5.22 -35.48
C LYS A 197 -10.78 4.17 -35.92
N GLU A 198 -10.32 3.04 -36.44
CA GLU A 198 -11.19 1.94 -36.89
C GLU A 198 -12.02 1.37 -35.73
N SER A 199 -11.45 1.27 -34.52
CA SER A 199 -12.18 0.82 -33.33
C SER A 199 -13.30 1.79 -32.92
N LEU A 200 -13.08 3.10 -33.09
CA LEU A 200 -14.07 4.13 -32.76
C LEU A 200 -15.20 4.21 -33.80
N GLU A 201 -14.87 4.09 -35.09
CA GLU A 201 -15.87 4.00 -36.19
C GLU A 201 -16.76 2.76 -36.02
N ASN A 202 -16.17 1.60 -35.69
CA ASN A 202 -16.93 0.36 -35.42
C ASN A 202 -17.88 0.47 -34.20
N ARG A 203 -17.61 1.40 -33.28
CA ARG A 203 -18.46 1.68 -32.10
C ARG A 203 -19.43 2.84 -32.33
N ASN A 204 -19.47 3.44 -33.53
CA ASN A 204 -20.24 4.65 -33.86
C ASN A 204 -19.97 5.83 -32.91
N ILE A 205 -18.72 5.96 -32.44
CA ILE A 205 -18.29 7.11 -31.61
C ILE A 205 -17.78 8.26 -32.50
N LEU A 206 -17.24 7.90 -33.67
CA LEU A 206 -16.73 8.79 -34.72
C LEU A 206 -17.54 8.60 -36.01
#